data_AF-Q01QH3-F1
#
_entry.id   AF-Q01QH3-F1
#
_cell.length_a   1.000
_cell.length_b   1.000
_cell.length_c   1.000
_cell.angle_alpha   90.00
_cell.angle_beta   90.00
_cell.angle_gamma   90.00
#
_symmetry.space_group_name_H-M   'P 1'
#
loop_
_entity.id
_entity.type
_entity.pdbx_description
1 polymer ?
#
loop_
_entity_poly.entity_id
_entity_poly.type
_entity_poly.pdbx_seq_one_letter_code
_entity_poly.pdbx_strand_id
1 'polypeptide(L)'
;MVSVEEYLNTAYDPDLEFVDGVLVERNVGGWLHSLVQSNVLFALRRKYPHLKVVAELRSSVTGTRFHLPDVCVLLTFRTSGLSIRACQLLCTYRPTTLVEGEGDTIRSADGSVELTRGEIFAE
;
A
#
# COMPACT_ATOMS: atom_id res chain seq x y z
N MET A 1 -8.18 11.08 22.01
CA MET A 1 -8.30 10.68 20.59
C MET A 1 -7.72 11.82 19.76
N VAL A 2 -6.92 11.49 18.76
CA VAL A 2 -6.28 12.46 17.86
C VAL A 2 -7.26 12.81 16.75
N SER A 3 -7.31 14.07 16.33
CA SER A 3 -8.14 14.47 15.18
C SER A 3 -7.45 14.16 13.84
N VAL A 4 -8.22 14.04 12.75
CA VAL A 4 -7.62 13.85 11.42
C VAL A 4 -6.73 15.03 11.02
N GLU A 5 -7.14 16.26 11.34
CA GLU A 5 -6.35 17.46 11.06
C GLU A 5 -5.02 17.45 11.83
N GLU A 6 -5.06 17.11 13.11
CA GLU A 6 -3.85 16.96 13.94
C GLU A 6 -2.93 15.88 13.39
N TYR A 7 -3.46 14.70 13.04
CA TYR A 7 -2.70 13.62 12.44
C TYR A 7 -2.01 14.05 11.13
N LEU A 8 -2.74 14.72 10.24
CA LEU A 8 -2.21 15.11 8.92
C LEU A 8 -1.16 16.22 9.00
N ASN A 9 -1.20 17.05 10.05
CA ASN A 9 -0.27 18.16 10.26
C ASN A 9 0.87 17.83 11.24
N THR A 10 0.97 16.58 11.70
CA THR A 10 2.02 16.14 12.62
C THR A 10 3.02 15.24 11.90
N ALA A 11 4.30 15.51 12.09
CA ALA A 11 5.38 14.59 11.71
C ALA A 11 5.59 13.60 12.87
N TYR A 12 5.47 12.32 12.58
CA TYR A 12 5.66 11.24 13.56
C TYR A 12 6.98 10.50 13.27
N ASP A 13 7.66 10.10 14.33
CA ASP A 13 8.84 9.22 14.30
C ASP A 13 8.76 8.28 15.53
N PRO A 14 8.50 6.97 15.36
CA PRO A 14 8.32 6.25 14.09
C PRO A 14 7.02 6.62 13.35
N ASP A 15 6.90 6.21 12.09
CA ASP A 15 5.69 6.40 11.27
C ASP A 15 4.44 5.75 11.90
N LEU A 16 3.32 6.48 11.89
CA LEU A 16 2.05 6.05 12.46
C LEU A 16 0.91 6.00 11.44
N GLU A 17 0.10 4.96 11.54
CA GLU A 17 -1.22 4.86 10.92
C GLU A 17 -2.28 5.51 11.82
N PHE A 18 -3.37 5.95 11.21
CA PHE A 18 -4.50 6.56 11.92
C PHE A 18 -5.75 5.73 11.70
N VAL A 19 -6.34 5.22 12.77
CA VAL A 19 -7.55 4.40 12.71
C VAL A 19 -8.56 4.95 13.70
N ASP A 20 -9.58 5.63 13.19
CA ASP A 20 -10.74 6.11 13.93
C ASP A 20 -10.37 6.90 15.21
N GLY A 21 -9.38 7.80 15.11
CA GLY A 21 -8.92 8.65 16.22
C GLY A 21 -7.78 8.07 17.06
N VAL A 22 -7.26 6.91 16.68
CA VAL A 22 -6.16 6.20 17.36
C VAL A 22 -4.94 6.17 16.45
N LEU A 23 -3.76 6.46 17.01
CA LEU A 23 -2.48 6.29 16.33
C LEU A 23 -1.97 4.88 16.56
N VAL A 24 -1.57 4.22 15.47
CA VAL A 24 -1.07 2.84 15.49
C VAL A 24 0.31 2.84 14.85
N GLU A 25 1.32 2.37 15.59
CA GLU A 25 2.67 2.23 15.05
C GLU A 25 2.69 1.18 13.93
N ARG A 26 3.32 1.54 12.81
CA ARG A 26 3.53 0.59 11.72
C ARG A 26 4.65 -0.38 12.09
N ASN A 27 4.45 -1.67 11.82
CA ASN A 27 5.54 -2.63 11.86
C ASN A 27 6.50 -2.36 10.69
N VAL A 28 7.72 -1.92 10.99
CA VAL A 28 8.76 -1.70 9.99
C VAL A 28 9.53 -3.01 9.78
N GLY A 29 9.60 -3.47 8.54
CA GLY A 29 10.34 -4.67 8.20
C GLY A 29 11.86 -4.46 8.12
N GLY A 30 12.61 -5.54 8.32
CA GLY A 30 14.08 -5.56 8.15
C GLY A 30 14.52 -5.81 6.70
N TRP A 31 15.79 -6.19 6.50
CA TRP A 31 16.39 -6.35 5.16
C TRP A 31 15.58 -7.24 4.18
N LEU A 32 15.08 -8.38 4.65
CA LEU A 32 14.29 -9.30 3.80
C LEU A 32 12.97 -8.65 3.35
N HIS A 33 12.34 -7.86 4.20
CA HIS A 33 11.15 -7.09 3.85
C HIS A 33 11.46 -6.09 2.74
N SER A 34 12.53 -5.31 2.89
CA SER A 34 12.95 -4.34 1.89
C SER A 34 13.30 -4.97 0.54
N LEU A 35 13.90 -6.17 0.54
CA LEU A 35 14.19 -6.93 -0.68
C LEU A 35 12.90 -7.35 -1.39
N VAL A 36 11.96 -7.97 -0.67
CA VAL A 36 10.68 -8.43 -1.22
C VAL A 36 9.86 -7.23 -1.73
N GLN A 37 9.77 -6.16 -0.94
CA GLN A 37 9.09 -4.92 -1.31
C GLN A 37 9.66 -4.36 -2.62
N SER A 38 10.99 -4.26 -2.73
CA SER A 38 11.66 -3.78 -3.95
C SER A 38 11.28 -4.62 -5.16
N ASN A 39 11.34 -5.95 -5.04
CA ASN A 39 11.01 -6.85 -6.14
C ASN A 39 9.55 -6.71 -6.60
N VAL A 40 8.60 -6.61 -5.65
CA VAL A 40 7.18 -6.35 -5.96
C VAL A 40 7.03 -5.04 -6.74
N LEU A 41 7.69 -3.96 -6.30
CA LEU A 41 7.69 -2.68 -7.02
C LEU A 41 8.21 -2.83 -8.46
N PHE A 42 9.33 -3.52 -8.66
CA PHE A 42 9.91 -3.72 -9.99
C PHE A 42 9.00 -4.56 -10.88
N ALA A 43 8.49 -5.68 -10.37
CA ALA A 43 7.61 -6.57 -11.10
C ALA A 43 6.33 -5.84 -11.57
N LEU A 44 5.69 -5.07 -10.68
CA LEU A 44 4.50 -4.29 -11.02
C LEU A 44 4.77 -3.21 -12.07
N ARG A 45 5.87 -2.45 -11.91
CA ARG A 45 6.24 -1.40 -12.87
C ARG A 45 6.53 -1.97 -14.25
N ARG A 46 7.14 -3.16 -14.32
CA ARG A 46 7.44 -3.85 -15.57
C ARG A 46 6.19 -4.41 -16.23
N LYS A 47 5.32 -5.08 -15.46
CA LYS A 47 4.11 -5.73 -15.96
C LYS A 47 3.01 -4.74 -16.31
N TYR A 48 2.89 -3.66 -15.56
CA TYR A 48 1.84 -2.64 -15.71
C TYR A 48 2.45 -1.23 -15.83
N PRO A 49 3.12 -0.91 -16.96
CA PRO A 49 3.83 0.36 -17.14
C PRO A 49 2.92 1.62 -17.13
N HIS A 50 1.61 1.43 -17.27
CA HIS A 50 0.62 2.50 -17.20
C HIS A 50 0.20 2.86 -15.76
N LEU A 51 0.58 2.05 -14.77
CA LEU A 51 0.29 2.30 -13.36
C LEU A 51 1.43 3.08 -12.69
N LYS A 52 1.09 3.86 -11.66
CA LYS A 52 2.09 4.43 -10.76
C LYS A 52 2.23 3.54 -9.54
N VAL A 53 3.42 2.97 -9.36
CA VAL A 53 3.74 2.07 -8.25
C VAL A 53 4.75 2.75 -7.35
N VAL A 54 4.39 2.98 -6.09
CA VAL A 54 5.22 3.73 -5.11
C VAL A 54 5.27 3.00 -3.77
N ALA A 55 6.35 3.19 -3.04
CA ALA A 55 6.53 2.63 -1.69
C ALA A 55 5.96 3.59 -0.65
N GLU A 56 5.42 3.05 0.45
CA GLU A 56 5.15 3.77 1.71
C GLU A 56 4.29 5.04 1.59
N LEU A 57 3.37 5.06 0.60
CA LEU A 57 2.51 6.22 0.38
C LEU A 57 1.32 6.22 1.34
N ARG A 58 1.27 7.21 2.23
CA ARG A 58 0.11 7.45 3.12
C ARG A 58 -1.17 7.57 2.29
N SER A 59 -2.13 6.71 2.60
CA SER A 59 -3.36 6.56 1.83
C SER A 59 -4.58 6.57 2.74
N SER A 60 -5.59 7.37 2.37
CA SER A 60 -6.89 7.37 3.05
C SER A 60 -7.76 6.22 2.51
N VAL A 61 -8.17 5.32 3.39
CA VAL A 61 -9.16 4.28 3.07
C VAL A 61 -10.57 4.82 3.32
N THR A 62 -10.74 5.59 4.38
CA THR A 62 -11.95 6.38 4.68
C THR A 62 -11.54 7.74 5.23
N GLY A 63 -12.51 8.65 5.42
CA GLY A 63 -12.25 9.94 6.06
C GLY A 63 -11.67 9.86 7.48
N THR A 64 -11.71 8.69 8.12
CA THR A 64 -11.19 8.46 9.48
C THR A 64 -10.13 7.36 9.55
N ARG A 65 -9.66 6.83 8.40
CA ARG A 65 -8.67 5.75 8.36
C ARG A 65 -7.59 6.04 7.33
N PHE A 66 -6.36 6.18 7.79
CA PHE A 66 -5.16 6.42 6.99
C PHE A 66 -4.12 5.34 7.29
N HIS A 67 -3.68 4.66 6.24
CA HIS A 67 -2.71 3.58 6.31
C HIS A 67 -1.44 3.92 5.54
N LEU A 68 -0.36 3.24 5.87
CA LEU A 68 0.97 3.37 5.27
C LEU A 68 1.40 2.03 4.67
N PRO A 69 0.74 1.58 3.59
CA PRO A 69 1.06 0.30 2.95
C PRO A 69 2.48 0.31 2.39
N ASP A 70 3.12 -0.86 2.39
CA ASP A 70 4.46 -1.02 1.82
C ASP A 70 4.50 -0.66 0.33
N VAL A 71 3.45 -0.99 -0.41
CA VAL A 71 3.34 -0.71 -1.86
C VAL A 71 1.93 -0.21 -2.22
N CYS A 72 1.89 0.93 -2.91
CA CYS A 72 0.69 1.51 -3.51
C CYS A 72 0.74 1.42 -5.03
N VAL A 73 -0.37 1.01 -5.64
CA VAL A 73 -0.57 1.01 -7.10
C VAL A 73 -1.71 1.94 -7.47
N LEU A 74 -1.45 2.90 -8.35
CA LEU A 74 -2.39 3.95 -8.72
C LEU A 74 -2.67 3.90 -10.22
N LEU A 75 -3.96 3.92 -10.57
CA LEU A 75 -4.41 4.28 -11.91
C LEU A 75 -4.16 5.78 -12.11
N THR A 76 -3.73 6.18 -13.31
CA THR A 76 -3.15 7.48 -13.66
C THR A 76 -3.59 8.69 -12.80
N PHE A 77 -2.61 9.47 -12.37
CA PHE A 77 -2.75 10.55 -11.39
C PHE A 77 -3.64 11.69 -11.91
N ARG A 78 -4.77 11.97 -11.24
CA ARG A 78 -5.41 13.30 -11.28
C ARG A 78 -4.86 14.11 -10.11
N THR A 79 -4.12 15.17 -10.42
CA THR A 79 -3.71 16.24 -9.51
C THR A 79 -4.94 17.04 -9.04
N SER A 80 -5.69 16.52 -8.07
CA SER A 80 -6.59 17.35 -7.28
C SER A 80 -6.80 16.69 -5.92
N GLY A 81 -6.35 17.41 -4.88
CA GLY A 81 -6.37 17.09 -3.44
C GLY A 81 -7.13 15.85 -2.97
N LEU A 82 -6.39 14.97 -2.28
CA LEU A 82 -6.89 13.99 -1.31
C LEU A 82 -8.10 13.13 -1.74
N SER A 83 -7.96 12.33 -2.80
CA SER A 83 -8.60 11.02 -2.83
C SER A 83 -7.91 10.14 -3.87
N ILE A 84 -6.79 9.55 -3.46
CA ILE A 84 -6.15 8.50 -4.25
C ILE A 84 -6.85 7.19 -3.83
N ARG A 85 -7.70 6.64 -4.71
CA ARG A 85 -8.08 5.23 -4.61
C ARG A 85 -6.84 4.41 -4.98
N ALA A 86 -6.02 4.13 -3.97
CA ALA A 86 -4.86 3.28 -4.13
C ALA A 86 -5.33 1.82 -4.18
N CYS A 87 -4.97 1.11 -5.24
CA CYS A 87 -4.96 -0.35 -5.21
C CYS A 87 -3.77 -0.72 -4.31
N GLN A 88 -4.05 -0.97 -3.04
CA GLN A 88 -3.04 -1.30 -2.05
C GLN A 88 -2.60 -2.73 -2.31
N LEU A 89 -1.39 -2.89 -2.83
CA LEU A 89 -0.85 -4.21 -3.15
C LEU A 89 0.34 -4.51 -2.25
N LEU A 90 0.09 -4.65 -0.94
CA LEU A 90 0.70 -5.62 0.00
C LEU A 90 0.26 -5.26 1.45
N CYS A 91 0.08 -6.30 2.27
CA CYS A 91 -0.29 -6.35 3.69
C CYS A 91 -1.79 -6.39 4.05
N THR A 92 -2.14 -7.42 4.83
CA THR A 92 -3.50 -7.82 5.19
C THR A 92 -4.12 -6.94 6.28
N TYR A 93 -5.19 -6.18 5.98
CA TYR A 93 -6.26 -5.87 6.94
C TYR A 93 -7.52 -5.38 6.20
N ARG A 94 -8.54 -6.27 6.08
CA ARG A 94 -9.82 -5.94 5.42
C ARG A 94 -10.46 -4.67 6.05
N PRO A 95 -11.28 -3.89 5.29
CA PRO A 95 -11.83 -4.18 3.97
C PRO A 95 -11.44 -3.14 2.91
N THR A 96 -10.27 -3.31 2.31
CA THR A 96 -10.02 -3.37 0.85
C THR A 96 -8.61 -3.87 0.71
N THR A 97 -8.46 -5.18 0.86
CA THR A 97 -7.17 -5.85 0.99
C THR A 97 -7.10 -6.95 -0.02
N LEU A 98 -5.94 -7.09 -0.65
CA LEU A 98 -5.53 -8.27 -1.37
C LEU A 98 -6.04 -9.54 -0.71
N VAL A 99 -6.67 -10.37 -1.52
CA VAL A 99 -7.00 -11.73 -1.14
C VAL A 99 -5.85 -12.56 -1.67
N GLU A 100 -5.22 -13.37 -0.80
CA GLU A 100 -4.33 -14.42 -1.26
C GLU A 100 -5.15 -15.28 -2.24
N GLY A 101 -4.76 -15.24 -3.51
CA GLY A 101 -5.37 -16.11 -4.50
C GLY A 101 -4.96 -17.54 -4.20
N GLU A 102 -5.81 -18.51 -4.51
CA GLU A 102 -5.44 -19.92 -4.47
C GLU A 102 -4.13 -20.13 -5.29
N GLY A 103 -2.99 -20.44 -4.63
CA GLY A 103 -1.69 -20.70 -5.28
C GLY A 103 -0.61 -19.59 -5.18
N ASP A 104 0.39 -19.65 -6.07
CA ASP A 104 1.61 -18.80 -6.14
C ASP A 104 1.36 -17.34 -6.54
N THR A 105 0.18 -16.77 -6.29
CA THR A 105 -0.28 -15.53 -6.94
C THR A 105 -0.96 -14.53 -5.98
N ILE A 106 -0.49 -13.28 -6.01
CA ILE A 106 -1.02 -12.13 -5.28
C ILE A 106 -1.83 -11.27 -6.24
N ARG A 107 -3.10 -10.98 -5.92
CA ARG A 107 -3.98 -10.17 -6.78
C ARG A 107 -4.75 -9.09 -6.02
N SER A 108 -5.05 -7.99 -6.70
CA SER A 108 -5.98 -6.99 -6.20
C SER A 108 -7.39 -7.57 -6.07
N ALA A 109 -8.17 -7.02 -5.13
CA ALA A 109 -9.53 -7.51 -4.87
C ALA A 109 -10.47 -7.37 -6.09
N ASP A 110 -10.20 -6.40 -6.97
CA ASP A 110 -10.92 -6.18 -8.22
C ASP A 110 -10.33 -6.95 -9.42
N GLY A 111 -9.24 -7.70 -9.21
CA GLY A 111 -8.55 -8.46 -10.26
C GLY A 111 -7.81 -7.60 -11.30
N SER A 112 -7.70 -6.28 -11.10
CA SER A 112 -7.02 -5.37 -12.04
C SER A 112 -5.50 -5.56 -12.07
N VAL A 113 -4.91 -6.04 -10.97
CA VAL A 113 -3.46 -6.22 -10.82
C VAL A 113 -3.19 -7.59 -10.22
N GLU A 114 -2.22 -8.29 -10.79
CA GLU A 114 -1.81 -9.62 -10.33
C GLU A 114 -0.29 -9.82 -10.49
N LEU A 115 0.35 -10.43 -9.51
CA LEU A 115 1.73 -10.88 -9.53
C LEU A 115 1.86 -12.31 -9.05
N THR A 116 2.70 -13.08 -9.73
CA THR A 116 3.09 -14.43 -9.32
C THR A 116 4.37 -14.40 -8.49
N ARG A 117 4.61 -15.46 -7.72
CA ARG A 117 5.87 -15.70 -7.00
C ARG A 117 7.07 -15.67 -7.96
N GLY A 118 6.92 -16.24 -9.16
CA GLY A 118 7.95 -16.19 -10.19
C GLY A 118 8.27 -14.76 -10.64
N GLU A 119 7.27 -13.88 -10.75
CA GLU A 119 7.52 -12.47 -11.12
C GLU A 119 8.20 -11.67 -10.01
N ILE A 120 7.99 -12.04 -8.74
CA ILE A 120 8.60 -11.37 -7.57
C ILE A 120 10.01 -11.91 -7.30
N PHE A 121 10.26 -13.19 -7.51
CA PHE A 121 11.52 -13.83 -7.11
C PHE A 121 12.32 -14.40 -8.29
N ALA A 122 11.93 -14.14 -9.54
CA ALA A 122 12.76 -14.51 -10.68
C ALA A 122 14.09 -13.79 -10.61
N GLU A 123 15.16 -14.59 -10.51
CA GLU A 123 16.55 -14.20 -10.75
C GLU A 123 16.78 -13.96 -12.25
#